data_AF-A0AAE6BI35-F1
#
_entry.id   AF-A0AAE6BI35-F1
#
_cell.length_a   1.000
_cell.length_b   1.000
_cell.length_c   1.000
_cell.angle_alpha   90.00
_cell.angle_beta   90.00
_cell.angle_gamma   90.00
#
_symmetry.space_group_name_H-M   'P 1'
#
loop_
_entity.id
_entity.type
_entity.pdbx_description
1 polymer ?
#
loop_
_entity_poly.entity_id
_entity_poly.type
_entity_poly.pdbx_seq_one_letter_code
_entity_poly.pdbx_strand_id
1 'polypeptide(L)'
;MAQRRIFLHSATEQGSVVSGLETAIRNALEKSDRSNAEVRARIYQSSRQALEAGLRKQGIDEPQVVAQQRQRLESLIHVIENEERNRLLDRVEQQLRPPLPESAAHDEPSVDPVSQPQHHGDIAVEPELRGETRDARPGVAAAEEPLSAGRRNAKPSRRGSSAGDASLAFRPEGAVGRRKRRGLFARLFIYVTLLAFIGFGAWWVYSSGLLLSPAQRDTSVPNPPAQVQAEDFNGAEPAPSLSAGRGFSDDWVELFNAERGSAGVSAGPRATVENIATPAGKAIKVTSRSVSQDGAVSVEVPVEVMRDMAGKSSTISITLQSSSDRQTQVSVACDFATLGDCSRHRFTATAERADMLLNATFERSLAPNAPGKIFINSDIDGNSRPVNLYSVRILPGQ
;
A
#
# COMPACT_ATOMS: atom_id res chain seq x y z
N MET A 1 47.58 -11.73 18.26
CA MET A 1 46.52 -10.72 18.52
C MET A 1 46.07 -9.92 17.29
N ALA A 2 46.87 -9.75 16.23
CA ALA A 2 46.56 -8.83 15.11
C ALA A 2 45.20 -9.06 14.40
N GLN A 3 44.86 -10.30 14.04
CA GLN A 3 43.64 -10.60 13.26
C GLN A 3 42.32 -10.18 13.92
N ARG A 4 42.26 -10.05 15.25
CA ARG A 4 41.03 -9.67 15.96
C ARG A 4 40.65 -8.18 15.80
N ARG A 5 41.54 -7.32 15.29
CA ARG A 5 41.22 -5.91 14.97
C ARG A 5 40.61 -5.72 13.58
N ILE A 6 40.95 -6.56 12.60
CA ILE A 6 40.48 -6.42 11.21
C ILE A 6 38.97 -6.71 11.13
N PHE A 7 38.51 -7.79 11.77
CA PHE A 7 37.10 -8.16 11.84
C PHE A 7 36.20 -7.09 12.50
N LEU A 8 36.73 -6.31 13.44
CA LEU A 8 35.97 -5.26 14.13
C LEU A 8 35.78 -3.99 13.29
N HIS A 9 36.64 -3.70 12.30
CA HIS A 9 36.42 -2.59 11.37
C HIS A 9 35.38 -2.92 10.28
N SER A 10 35.44 -4.14 9.74
CA SER A 10 34.51 -4.60 8.67
C SER A 10 33.04 -4.50 9.11
N ALA A 11 32.72 -4.96 10.33
CA ALA A 11 31.36 -4.92 10.85
C ALA A 11 30.80 -3.49 11.01
N THR A 12 31.65 -2.50 11.35
CA THR A 12 31.21 -1.10 11.53
C THR A 12 30.94 -0.38 10.21
N GLU A 13 31.73 -0.62 9.16
CA GLU A 13 31.49 -0.01 7.85
C GLU A 13 30.25 -0.60 7.17
N GLN A 14 30.06 -1.92 7.25
CA GLN A 14 28.86 -2.58 6.72
C GLN A 14 27.53 -2.11 7.35
N GLY A 15 27.57 -1.55 8.56
CA GLY A 15 26.41 -0.93 9.19
C GLY A 15 26.05 0.45 8.62
N SER A 16 27.04 1.23 8.15
CA SER A 16 26.84 2.62 7.74
C SER A 16 26.19 2.74 6.37
N VAL A 17 26.55 1.86 5.42
CA VAL A 17 26.08 1.92 4.02
C VAL A 17 24.56 1.83 3.92
N VAL A 18 23.94 0.85 4.59
CA VAL A 18 22.48 0.66 4.55
C VAL A 18 21.73 1.75 5.33
N SER A 19 22.29 2.27 6.43
CA SER A 19 21.69 3.37 7.19
C SER A 19 21.71 4.70 6.40
N GLY A 20 22.79 4.96 5.65
CA GLY A 20 22.85 6.06 4.69
C GLY A 20 21.84 5.88 3.55
N LEU A 21 21.68 4.65 3.04
CA LEU A 21 20.73 4.34 1.97
C LEU A 21 19.27 4.48 2.41
N GLU A 22 18.90 4.06 3.63
CA GLU A 22 17.58 4.29 4.22
C GLU A 22 17.25 5.79 4.25
N THR A 23 18.20 6.59 4.74
CA THR A 23 18.04 8.05 4.84
C THR A 23 17.81 8.65 3.45
N ALA A 24 18.53 8.17 2.43
CA ALA A 24 18.33 8.58 1.05
C ALA A 24 16.95 8.17 0.49
N ILE A 25 16.48 6.95 0.76
CA ILE A 25 15.14 6.46 0.36
C ILE A 25 14.04 7.33 0.98
N ARG A 26 14.07 7.52 2.30
CA ARG A 26 13.06 8.31 3.02
C ARG A 26 13.02 9.77 2.54
N ASN A 27 14.17 10.36 2.25
CA ASN A 27 14.30 11.72 1.71
C ASN A 27 13.84 11.84 0.24
N ALA A 28 14.13 10.84 -0.60
CA ALA A 28 13.65 10.77 -1.98
C ALA A 28 12.12 10.62 -2.04
N LEU A 29 11.54 9.79 -1.16
CA LEU A 29 10.09 9.69 -0.97
C LEU A 29 9.50 11.01 -0.44
N GLU A 30 10.17 11.75 0.44
CA GLU A 30 9.69 13.06 0.93
C GLU A 30 9.61 14.13 -0.18
N LYS A 31 10.55 14.10 -1.13
CA LYS A 31 10.64 15.05 -2.25
C LYS A 31 9.82 14.67 -3.48
N SER A 32 9.03 13.60 -3.40
CA SER A 32 8.27 13.05 -4.53
C SER A 32 6.83 12.71 -4.11
N ASP A 33 5.99 12.36 -5.08
CA ASP A 33 4.62 11.96 -4.79
C ASP A 33 4.57 10.57 -4.14
N ARG A 34 4.53 10.54 -2.80
CA ARG A 34 4.36 9.32 -2.01
C ARG A 34 3.08 8.56 -2.31
N SER A 35 2.02 9.20 -2.83
CA SER A 35 0.79 8.49 -3.15
C SER A 35 0.94 7.62 -4.42
N ASN A 36 1.75 8.07 -5.38
CA ASN A 36 1.96 7.39 -6.65
C ASN A 36 2.87 6.16 -6.50
N ALA A 37 2.29 4.97 -6.67
CA ALA A 37 2.99 3.70 -6.56
C ALA A 37 4.12 3.51 -7.59
N GLU A 38 3.99 4.06 -8.81
CA GLU A 38 5.03 3.96 -9.85
C GLU A 38 6.28 4.77 -9.47
N VAL A 39 6.07 5.96 -8.86
CA VAL A 39 7.14 6.82 -8.36
C VAL A 39 7.88 6.14 -7.21
N ARG A 40 7.17 5.53 -6.26
CA ARG A 40 7.79 4.75 -5.17
C ARG A 40 8.58 3.54 -5.71
N ALA A 41 7.98 2.76 -6.61
CA ALA A 41 8.65 1.62 -7.25
C ALA A 41 9.96 2.02 -7.96
N ARG A 42 9.97 3.17 -8.65
CA ARG A 42 11.16 3.72 -9.32
C ARG A 42 12.28 4.11 -8.34
N ILE A 43 11.91 4.60 -7.14
CA ILE A 43 12.86 4.93 -6.06
C ILE A 43 13.48 3.67 -5.45
N TYR A 44 12.70 2.60 -5.25
CA TYR A 44 13.24 1.33 -4.77
C TYR A 44 14.15 0.67 -5.82
N GLN A 45 13.78 0.74 -7.10
CA GLN A 45 14.59 0.24 -8.21
C GLN A 45 15.96 0.93 -8.29
N SER A 46 16.00 2.27 -8.18
CA SER A 46 17.27 3.01 -8.17
C SER A 46 18.08 2.77 -6.89
N SER A 47 17.42 2.49 -5.75
CA SER A 47 18.08 2.18 -4.48
C SER A 47 18.78 0.82 -4.50
N ARG A 48 18.18 -0.20 -5.11
CA ARG A 48 18.83 -1.50 -5.38
C ARG A 48 20.09 -1.33 -6.22
N GLN A 49 19.99 -0.57 -7.31
CA GLN A 49 21.14 -0.25 -8.18
C GLN A 49 22.22 0.56 -7.45
N ALA A 50 21.83 1.49 -6.57
CA ALA A 50 22.75 2.28 -5.76
C ALA A 50 23.50 1.43 -4.71
N LEU A 51 22.83 0.44 -4.09
CA LEU A 51 23.48 -0.53 -3.20
C LEU A 51 24.55 -1.32 -3.95
N GLU A 52 24.21 -1.92 -5.10
CA GLU A 52 25.13 -2.74 -5.89
C GLU A 52 26.32 -1.93 -6.42
N ALA A 53 26.06 -0.71 -6.92
CA ALA A 53 27.11 0.21 -7.32
C ALA A 53 27.96 0.72 -6.13
N GLY A 54 27.41 0.73 -4.91
CA GLY A 54 28.12 1.05 -3.68
C GLY A 54 29.05 -0.07 -3.23
N LEU A 55 28.54 -1.30 -3.12
CA LEU A 55 29.31 -2.49 -2.74
C LEU A 55 30.48 -2.73 -3.71
N ARG A 56 30.23 -2.66 -5.02
CA ARG A 56 31.29 -2.80 -6.04
C ARG A 56 32.33 -1.67 -5.98
N LYS A 57 31.96 -0.45 -5.59
CA LYS A 57 32.92 0.65 -5.36
C LYS A 57 33.77 0.45 -4.10
N GLN A 58 33.29 -0.36 -3.15
CA GLN A 58 34.01 -0.74 -1.93
C GLN A 58 34.83 -2.02 -2.10
N GLY A 59 34.79 -2.67 -3.28
CA GLY A 59 35.43 -3.97 -3.51
C GLY A 59 34.76 -5.14 -2.79
N ILE A 60 33.49 -4.98 -2.37
CA ILE A 60 32.72 -6.00 -1.67
C ILE A 60 31.96 -6.84 -2.72
N ASP A 61 32.70 -7.71 -3.40
CA ASP A 61 32.18 -8.61 -4.44
C ASP A 61 31.89 -10.04 -3.91
N GLU A 62 32.05 -10.29 -2.60
CA GLU A 62 31.82 -11.60 -1.99
C GLU A 62 30.32 -11.98 -2.01
N PRO A 63 29.91 -13.09 -2.66
CA PRO A 63 28.49 -13.36 -2.93
C PRO A 63 27.59 -13.43 -1.70
N GLN A 64 28.10 -13.96 -0.58
CA GLN A 64 27.34 -14.07 0.67
C GLN A 64 27.07 -12.69 1.30
N VAL A 65 28.07 -11.80 1.30
CA VAL A 65 27.93 -10.43 1.83
C VAL A 65 26.98 -9.62 0.94
N VAL A 66 27.11 -9.71 -0.39
CA VAL A 66 26.20 -9.03 -1.33
C VAL A 66 24.76 -9.52 -1.16
N ALA A 67 24.54 -10.83 -0.98
CA ALA A 67 23.22 -11.40 -0.72
C ALA A 67 22.63 -10.89 0.61
N GLN A 68 23.41 -10.87 1.70
CA GLN A 68 22.97 -10.38 3.01
C GLN A 68 22.60 -8.88 2.95
N GLN A 69 23.39 -8.07 2.26
CA GLN A 69 23.13 -6.63 2.11
C GLN A 69 21.89 -6.36 1.25
N ARG A 70 21.66 -7.14 0.17
CA ARG A 70 20.40 -7.11 -0.60
C ARG A 70 19.20 -7.47 0.29
N GLN A 71 19.24 -8.57 1.03
CA GLN A 71 18.17 -8.98 1.95
C GLN A 71 17.84 -7.91 3.01
N ARG A 72 18.87 -7.21 3.52
CA ARG A 72 18.70 -6.10 4.46
C ARG A 72 18.04 -4.88 3.81
N LEU A 73 18.31 -4.60 2.53
CA LEU A 73 17.62 -3.54 1.80
C LEU A 73 16.16 -3.92 1.50
N GLU A 74 15.88 -5.15 1.08
CA GLU A 74 14.50 -5.58 0.79
C GLU A 74 13.62 -5.56 2.06
N SER A 75 14.11 -6.06 3.19
CA SER A 75 13.37 -5.99 4.46
C SER A 75 13.08 -4.54 4.89
N LEU A 76 14.00 -3.61 4.61
CA LEU A 76 13.84 -2.18 4.87
C LEU A 76 12.82 -1.52 3.92
N ILE A 77 12.81 -1.88 2.63
CA ILE A 77 11.79 -1.46 1.66
C ILE A 77 10.41 -1.97 2.07
N HIS A 78 10.29 -3.21 2.55
CA HIS A 78 9.04 -3.78 3.06
C HIS A 78 8.49 -3.01 4.27
N VAL A 79 9.34 -2.59 5.21
CA VAL A 79 8.93 -1.73 6.34
C VAL A 79 8.43 -0.38 5.85
N ILE A 80 9.15 0.27 4.92
CA ILE A 80 8.77 1.59 4.37
C ILE A 80 7.46 1.52 3.57
N GLU A 81 7.25 0.49 2.72
CA GLU A 81 5.96 0.31 2.02
C GLU A 81 4.81 0.03 2.99
N ASN A 82 5.05 -0.57 4.15
CA ASN A 82 4.02 -0.77 5.16
C ASN A 82 3.69 0.53 5.92
N GLU A 83 4.71 1.34 6.25
CA GLU A 83 4.51 2.70 6.78
C GLU A 83 3.68 3.57 5.81
N GLU A 84 4.05 3.61 4.52
CA GLU A 84 3.37 4.44 3.53
C GLU A 84 1.97 3.92 3.18
N ARG A 85 1.75 2.59 3.17
CA ARG A 85 0.40 2.01 3.05
C ARG A 85 -0.51 2.46 4.18
N ASN A 86 -0.03 2.41 5.43
CA ASN A 86 -0.81 2.86 6.58
C ASN A 86 -1.07 4.36 6.51
N ARG A 87 -0.07 5.19 6.21
CA ARG A 87 -0.23 6.65 6.00
C ARG A 87 -1.24 7.00 4.90
N LEU A 88 -1.42 6.14 3.89
CA LEU A 88 -2.43 6.34 2.83
C LEU A 88 -3.82 5.88 3.30
N LEU A 89 -3.93 4.80 4.09
CA LEU A 89 -5.17 4.40 4.74
C LEU A 89 -5.67 5.48 5.72
N ASP A 90 -4.79 6.02 6.56
CA ASP A 90 -5.11 7.07 7.54
C ASP A 90 -5.71 8.31 6.85
N ARG A 91 -5.12 8.76 5.73
CA ARG A 91 -5.66 9.87 4.92
C ARG A 91 -7.02 9.55 4.32
N VAL A 92 -7.21 8.33 3.82
CA VAL A 92 -8.48 7.90 3.23
C VAL A 92 -9.57 7.81 4.31
N GLU A 93 -9.28 7.31 5.51
CA GLU A 93 -10.22 7.35 6.63
C GLU A 93 -10.55 8.80 7.02
N GLN A 94 -9.55 9.66 7.18
CA GLN A 94 -9.78 11.05 7.59
C GLN A 94 -10.52 11.89 6.53
N GLN A 95 -10.43 11.53 5.24
CA GLN A 95 -11.21 12.12 4.16
C GLN A 95 -12.61 11.49 3.98
N LEU A 96 -12.84 10.28 4.53
CA LEU A 96 -14.15 9.62 4.58
C LEU A 96 -14.93 9.92 5.88
N ARG A 97 -14.25 10.40 6.93
CA ARG A 97 -14.88 10.79 8.20
C ARG A 97 -15.85 11.95 7.95
N PRO A 98 -17.16 11.79 8.26
CA PRO A 98 -18.11 12.88 8.13
C PRO A 98 -17.68 14.08 9.00
N PRO A 99 -18.01 15.33 8.61
CA PRO A 99 -17.93 16.43 9.55
C PRO A 99 -18.80 16.09 10.75
N LEU A 100 -18.21 16.14 11.96
CA LEU A 100 -18.98 16.00 13.18
C LEU A 100 -20.06 17.09 13.19
N PRO A 101 -21.32 16.79 13.56
CA PRO A 101 -22.29 17.82 13.81
C PRO A 101 -21.74 18.74 14.91
N GLU A 102 -21.60 20.02 14.60
CA GLU A 102 -21.24 21.03 15.58
C GLU A 102 -22.27 20.96 16.71
N SER A 103 -21.78 20.78 17.95
CA SER A 103 -22.64 20.33 19.05
C SER A 103 -23.70 21.38 19.36
N ALA A 104 -24.94 21.11 18.92
CA ALA A 104 -26.08 21.98 19.17
C ALA A 104 -26.23 22.18 20.68
N ALA A 105 -26.01 23.42 21.12
CA ALA A 105 -26.03 23.79 22.53
C ALA A 105 -27.34 23.30 23.17
N HIS A 106 -27.21 22.50 24.22
CA HIS A 106 -28.37 22.09 25.01
C HIS A 106 -28.76 23.26 25.91
N ASP A 107 -29.70 24.07 25.43
CA ASP A 107 -30.55 24.91 26.27
C ASP A 107 -31.42 24.00 27.15
N GLU A 108 -30.90 23.62 28.33
CA GLU A 108 -31.73 23.11 29.42
C GLU A 108 -32.09 24.26 30.37
N PRO A 109 -33.38 24.46 30.70
CA PRO A 109 -33.82 25.58 31.53
C PRO A 109 -33.40 25.39 32.99
N SER A 110 -32.96 26.48 33.62
CA SER A 110 -32.55 26.49 35.03
C SER A 110 -33.72 26.14 35.97
N VAL A 111 -33.43 25.29 36.96
CA VAL A 111 -34.32 24.98 38.09
C VAL A 111 -33.55 25.16 39.39
N ASP A 112 -33.96 26.12 40.21
CA ASP A 112 -33.24 26.51 41.44
C ASP A 112 -33.34 25.47 42.57
N PRO A 113 -32.21 25.09 43.21
CA PRO A 113 -32.22 24.37 44.48
C PRO A 113 -32.22 25.34 45.68
N VAL A 114 -33.27 25.25 46.51
CA VAL A 114 -33.36 25.96 47.80
C VAL A 114 -32.29 25.45 48.79
N SER A 115 -31.77 26.35 49.64
CA SER A 115 -30.62 26.09 50.51
C SER A 115 -30.95 25.58 51.92
N GLN A 116 -30.10 24.64 52.40
CA GLN A 116 -29.73 24.38 53.81
C GLN A 116 -30.79 23.69 54.73
N PRO A 117 -30.40 23.05 55.88
CA PRO A 117 -29.17 23.31 56.67
C PRO A 117 -28.39 22.12 57.33
N GLN A 118 -27.17 22.47 57.79
CA GLN A 118 -26.51 22.12 59.08
C GLN A 118 -25.70 20.82 59.36
N HIS A 119 -24.70 21.02 60.24
CA HIS A 119 -23.87 20.10 61.08
C HIS A 119 -22.73 19.25 60.44
N HIS A 120 -21.61 18.91 61.13
CA HIS A 120 -20.79 19.63 62.15
C HIS A 120 -19.42 18.91 62.38
N GLY A 121 -18.38 19.64 62.86
CA GLY A 121 -17.04 19.13 63.27
C GLY A 121 -16.09 18.73 62.13
N ASP A 122 -14.74 18.72 62.23
CA ASP A 122 -13.76 19.26 63.20
C ASP A 122 -12.39 19.38 62.43
N ILE A 123 -11.63 20.48 62.44
CA ILE A 123 -10.55 20.85 63.41
C ILE A 123 -9.42 19.78 63.46
N ALA A 124 -8.13 20.03 63.18
CA ALA A 124 -7.31 21.22 62.80
C ALA A 124 -6.10 20.73 61.91
N VAL A 125 -5.02 21.46 61.52
CA VAL A 125 -4.16 22.48 62.16
C VAL A 125 -3.47 23.38 61.09
N GLU A 126 -3.31 24.67 61.38
CA GLU A 126 -2.54 25.70 60.64
C GLU A 126 -1.21 26.03 61.41
N PRO A 127 -0.18 26.77 60.90
CA PRO A 127 -0.34 28.17 60.45
C PRO A 127 0.60 28.73 59.34
N GLU A 128 0.17 29.88 58.80
CA GLU A 128 0.92 31.08 58.34
C GLU A 128 2.46 31.08 58.09
N LEU A 129 2.87 31.67 56.94
CA LEU A 129 3.43 33.06 56.83
C LEU A 129 3.59 33.39 55.32
N ARG A 130 2.87 34.34 54.70
CA ARG A 130 2.83 35.83 54.81
C ARG A 130 3.89 36.56 53.96
N GLY A 131 3.42 37.51 53.13
CA GLY A 131 4.20 38.33 52.19
C GLY A 131 3.43 38.63 50.90
N GLU A 132 2.29 39.35 50.93
CA GLU A 132 2.21 40.83 50.80
C GLU A 132 2.89 41.39 49.52
N THR A 133 2.24 42.17 48.62
CA THR A 133 1.11 43.12 48.81
C THR A 133 0.19 43.31 47.57
N ARG A 134 -1.08 43.69 47.82
CA ARG A 134 -2.04 44.51 47.01
C ARG A 134 -2.42 44.06 45.58
N ASP A 135 -3.70 43.94 45.20
CA ASP A 135 -4.79 44.95 45.07
C ASP A 135 -4.56 45.98 43.93
N ALA A 136 -5.48 46.29 43.01
CA ALA A 136 -6.95 46.12 43.03
C ALA A 136 -7.61 45.93 41.62
N ARG A 137 -8.91 45.58 41.63
CA ARG A 137 -9.90 45.54 40.52
C ARG A 137 -10.49 46.95 40.20
N PRO A 138 -11.42 47.14 39.23
CA PRO A 138 -11.91 46.30 38.10
C PRO A 138 -11.97 47.05 36.73
N GLY A 139 -12.45 46.38 35.65
CA GLY A 139 -13.47 47.03 34.78
C GLY A 139 -13.38 46.91 33.24
N VAL A 140 -14.40 46.24 32.66
CA VAL A 140 -15.17 46.63 31.45
C VAL A 140 -14.46 46.86 30.09
N ALA A 141 -14.44 45.76 29.30
CA ALA A 141 -14.98 45.65 27.93
C ALA A 141 -14.40 46.48 26.74
N ALA A 142 -15.09 46.33 25.60
CA ALA A 142 -14.80 46.81 24.23
C ALA A 142 -13.63 46.14 23.50
N ALA A 143 -13.83 45.89 22.20
CA ALA A 143 -12.84 45.39 21.26
C ALA A 143 -12.60 46.45 20.18
N GLU A 144 -11.38 46.51 19.65
CA GLU A 144 -11.05 46.98 18.29
C GLU A 144 -9.58 46.65 17.97
N GLU A 145 -9.11 47.00 16.76
CA GLU A 145 -7.75 46.75 16.24
C GLU A 145 -6.67 47.69 16.90
N PRO A 146 -5.37 47.80 16.50
CA PRO A 146 -4.66 47.16 15.36
C PRO A 146 -3.16 46.76 15.54
N LEU A 147 -2.60 46.14 14.48
CA LEU A 147 -1.23 46.26 13.90
C LEU A 147 0.03 46.38 14.80
N SER A 148 1.10 45.61 14.47
CA SER A 148 2.40 46.14 13.94
C SER A 148 3.59 45.16 14.02
N ALA A 149 4.36 44.99 12.92
CA ALA A 149 5.85 45.01 12.85
C ALA A 149 6.40 44.45 11.51
N GLY A 150 7.51 44.94 10.91
CA GLY A 150 8.25 46.16 11.26
C GLY A 150 9.74 46.32 10.84
N ARG A 151 10.13 46.18 9.55
CA ARG A 151 11.45 46.66 9.00
C ARG A 151 11.26 47.24 7.58
N ARG A 152 11.61 48.49 7.24
CA ARG A 152 12.88 49.28 7.36
C ARG A 152 13.97 48.69 6.43
N ASN A 153 14.51 49.39 5.41
CA ASN A 153 14.70 50.83 5.14
C ASN A 153 14.78 51.11 3.60
N ALA A 154 14.76 52.33 3.02
CA ALA A 154 14.56 53.70 3.53
C ALA A 154 13.89 54.68 2.51
N LYS A 155 14.68 55.51 1.76
CA LYS A 155 14.26 56.72 1.00
C LYS A 155 15.44 57.28 0.15
N PRO A 156 15.27 58.35 -0.68
CA PRO A 156 14.07 58.99 -1.25
C PRO A 156 14.04 58.75 -2.80
N SER A 157 13.45 59.51 -3.75
CA SER A 157 12.70 60.79 -3.88
C SER A 157 11.84 60.71 -5.19
N ARG A 158 11.09 61.69 -5.74
CA ARG A 158 10.88 63.14 -5.46
C ARG A 158 9.49 63.62 -6.01
N ARG A 159 8.56 63.96 -5.10
CA ARG A 159 7.51 65.03 -5.21
C ARG A 159 6.77 65.28 -6.55
N GLY A 160 5.45 65.05 -6.55
CA GLY A 160 4.49 65.58 -7.53
C GLY A 160 3.07 65.71 -6.94
N SER A 161 2.44 66.87 -7.12
CA SER A 161 1.05 67.22 -6.73
C SER A 161 0.13 67.06 -7.95
N SER A 162 -1.21 67.05 -7.90
CA SER A 162 -2.23 66.75 -6.86
C SER A 162 -3.61 66.99 -7.51
N ALA A 163 -4.67 66.30 -7.05
CA ALA A 163 -6.03 66.37 -7.62
C ALA A 163 -6.13 65.86 -9.08
N GLY A 164 -7.31 65.50 -9.59
CA GLY A 164 -8.59 65.31 -8.91
C GLY A 164 -9.77 65.31 -9.87
N ASP A 165 -10.75 64.47 -9.54
CA ASP A 165 -12.09 64.40 -10.11
C ASP A 165 -12.34 63.90 -11.55
N ALA A 166 -13.61 63.54 -11.71
CA ALA A 166 -14.29 62.80 -12.77
C ALA A 166 -14.01 63.19 -14.24
N SER A 167 -14.05 62.20 -15.14
CA SER A 167 -15.32 61.87 -15.85
C SER A 167 -15.19 60.72 -16.85
N LEU A 168 -16.35 60.21 -17.29
CA LEU A 168 -16.51 59.11 -18.25
C LEU A 168 -16.41 59.62 -19.70
N ALA A 169 -15.59 58.97 -20.55
CA ALA A 169 -15.80 58.97 -22.00
C ALA A 169 -15.11 57.78 -22.69
N PHE A 170 -15.78 57.17 -23.66
CA PHE A 170 -15.31 56.02 -24.43
C PHE A 170 -14.85 56.47 -25.84
N ARG A 171 -13.59 56.25 -26.22
CA ARG A 171 -13.14 56.24 -27.63
C ARG A 171 -11.99 55.24 -27.88
N PRO A 172 -12.19 54.22 -28.74
CA PRO A 172 -11.13 53.32 -29.17
C PRO A 172 -10.49 53.81 -30.47
N GLU A 173 -9.42 54.61 -30.39
CA GLU A 173 -8.77 55.18 -31.58
C GLU A 173 -7.32 54.72 -31.79
N GLY A 174 -7.09 53.96 -32.89
CA GLY A 174 -5.96 54.24 -33.78
C GLY A 174 -4.52 54.16 -33.26
N ALA A 175 -4.16 53.16 -32.46
CA ALA A 175 -2.77 52.90 -32.04
C ALA A 175 -1.81 52.42 -33.18
N VAL A 176 -1.83 53.07 -34.34
CA VAL A 176 -1.00 52.75 -35.51
C VAL A 176 0.41 53.32 -35.34
N GLY A 177 1.15 52.77 -34.36
CA GLY A 177 2.52 53.13 -34.00
C GLY A 177 3.55 52.78 -35.09
N ARG A 178 3.53 53.55 -36.19
CA ARG A 178 4.52 53.69 -37.28
C ARG A 178 5.64 52.63 -37.27
N ARG A 179 5.37 51.46 -37.89
CA ARG A 179 6.21 50.24 -37.90
C ARG A 179 7.64 50.50 -38.38
N LYS A 180 8.54 50.90 -37.46
CA LYS A 180 9.94 51.27 -37.73
C LYS A 180 10.66 50.09 -38.37
N ARG A 181 11.40 50.31 -39.48
CA ARG A 181 11.87 49.25 -40.41
C ARG A 181 12.97 48.33 -39.84
N ARG A 182 12.69 47.55 -38.79
CA ARG A 182 13.50 46.39 -38.34
C ARG A 182 13.37 45.18 -39.29
N GLY A 183 13.20 45.42 -40.60
CA GLY A 183 12.92 44.36 -41.58
C GLY A 183 14.13 43.46 -41.82
N LEU A 184 15.31 44.03 -42.06
CA LEU A 184 16.50 43.26 -42.46
C LEU A 184 17.15 42.55 -41.27
N PHE A 185 17.49 43.26 -40.19
CA PHE A 185 18.15 42.65 -39.03
C PHE A 185 17.30 41.60 -38.30
N ALA A 186 15.97 41.79 -38.19
CA ALA A 186 15.12 40.77 -37.59
C ALA A 186 14.97 39.54 -38.48
N ARG A 187 14.85 39.71 -39.82
CA ARG A 187 14.88 38.58 -40.77
C ARG A 187 16.22 37.85 -40.71
N LEU A 188 17.34 38.57 -40.69
CA LEU A 188 18.68 37.98 -40.58
C LEU A 188 18.82 37.17 -39.29
N PHE A 189 18.40 37.71 -38.14
CA PHE A 189 18.38 36.98 -36.87
C PHE A 189 17.51 35.72 -36.95
N ILE A 190 16.30 35.81 -37.51
CA ILE A 190 15.42 34.65 -37.72
C ILE A 190 16.09 33.60 -38.62
N TYR A 191 16.70 33.99 -39.75
CA TYR A 191 17.39 33.05 -40.64
C TYR A 191 18.62 32.41 -39.99
N VAL A 192 19.40 33.16 -39.21
CA VAL A 192 20.55 32.63 -38.44
C VAL A 192 20.09 31.66 -37.35
N THR A 193 19.05 32.00 -36.59
CA THR A 193 18.46 31.10 -35.59
C THR A 193 17.88 29.84 -36.23
N LEU A 194 17.20 29.96 -37.36
CA LEU A 194 16.61 28.83 -38.09
C LEU A 194 17.70 27.93 -38.70
N LEU A 195 18.78 28.50 -39.26
CA LEU A 195 19.97 27.75 -39.66
C LEU A 195 20.65 27.05 -38.47
N ALA A 196 20.73 27.68 -37.30
CA ALA A 196 21.27 27.05 -36.11
C ALA A 196 20.42 25.85 -35.65
N PHE A 197 19.08 25.96 -35.67
CA PHE A 197 18.20 24.82 -35.39
C PHE A 197 18.31 23.71 -36.44
N ILE A 198 18.42 24.03 -37.73
CA ILE A 198 18.65 23.02 -38.79
C ILE A 198 20.01 22.33 -38.59
N GLY A 199 21.08 23.09 -38.34
CA GLY A 199 22.42 22.56 -38.11
C GLY A 199 22.49 21.67 -36.88
N PHE A 200 21.88 22.10 -35.77
CA PHE A 200 21.80 21.30 -34.54
C PHE A 200 20.92 20.06 -34.71
N GLY A 201 19.81 20.15 -35.45
CA GLY A 201 18.97 19.01 -35.80
C GLY A 201 19.68 17.99 -36.69
N ALA A 202 20.40 18.44 -37.72
CA ALA A 202 21.20 17.57 -38.59
C ALA A 202 22.35 16.90 -37.82
N TRP A 203 23.06 17.65 -36.97
CA TRP A 203 24.07 17.12 -36.06
C TRP A 203 23.49 16.10 -35.08
N TRP A 204 22.30 16.36 -34.54
CA TRP A 204 21.60 15.44 -33.63
C TRP A 204 21.16 14.16 -34.34
N VAL A 205 20.61 14.22 -35.56
CA VAL A 205 20.26 13.03 -36.36
C VAL A 205 21.50 12.19 -36.70
N TYR A 206 22.63 12.84 -37.01
CA TYR A 206 23.91 12.17 -37.26
C TYR A 206 24.47 11.49 -35.99
N SER A 207 24.49 12.20 -34.86
CA SER A 207 25.10 11.73 -33.60
C SER A 207 24.22 10.79 -32.76
N SER A 208 22.88 10.82 -32.93
CA SER A 208 21.94 9.92 -32.25
C SER A 208 21.88 8.51 -32.86
N GLY A 209 22.66 8.25 -33.91
CA GLY A 209 22.66 6.95 -34.61
C GLY A 209 21.38 6.65 -35.39
N LEU A 210 20.50 7.64 -35.59
CA LEU A 210 19.21 7.48 -36.28
C LEU A 210 19.33 7.02 -37.75
N LEU A 211 20.53 7.13 -38.33
CA LEU A 211 20.84 6.69 -39.70
C LEU A 211 21.47 5.28 -39.78
N LEU A 212 21.87 4.67 -38.66
CA LEU A 212 22.39 3.28 -38.65
C LEU A 212 21.23 2.29 -38.76
N SER A 213 21.47 1.16 -39.43
CA SER A 213 20.48 0.08 -39.57
C SER A 213 20.20 -0.62 -38.21
N PRO A 214 19.07 -1.34 -38.06
CA PRO A 214 18.74 -2.01 -36.79
C PRO A 214 19.86 -2.93 -36.29
N ALA A 215 20.46 -3.71 -37.19
CA ALA A 215 21.56 -4.64 -36.89
C ALA A 215 22.90 -3.94 -36.53
N GLN A 216 23.04 -2.63 -36.74
CA GLN A 216 24.20 -1.84 -36.28
C GLN A 216 23.92 -1.05 -34.99
N ARG A 217 22.65 -0.94 -34.57
CA ARG A 217 22.29 -0.40 -33.24
C ARG A 217 22.31 -1.49 -32.16
N ASP A 218 22.24 -2.75 -32.57
CA ASP A 218 22.38 -3.89 -31.69
C ASP A 218 23.85 -4.10 -31.31
N THR A 219 24.34 -3.29 -30.37
CA THR A 219 25.65 -3.44 -29.73
C THR A 219 25.63 -4.45 -28.57
N SER A 220 24.53 -5.22 -28.45
CA SER A 220 24.46 -6.41 -27.60
C SER A 220 25.43 -7.48 -28.10
N VAL A 221 25.77 -8.43 -27.21
CA VAL A 221 26.38 -9.71 -27.62
C VAL A 221 25.50 -10.35 -28.71
N PRO A 222 26.07 -10.93 -29.79
CA PRO A 222 25.28 -11.51 -30.88
C PRO A 222 24.20 -12.46 -30.36
N ASN A 223 22.95 -12.03 -30.48
CA ASN A 223 21.79 -12.79 -30.03
C ASN A 223 21.29 -13.62 -31.22
N PRO A 224 21.61 -14.92 -31.32
CA PRO A 224 20.98 -15.78 -32.32
C PRO A 224 19.46 -15.76 -32.13
N PRO A 225 18.66 -15.95 -33.20
CA PRO A 225 17.21 -16.06 -33.05
C PRO A 225 16.90 -17.13 -32.02
N ALA A 226 16.05 -16.82 -31.03
CA ALA A 226 15.86 -17.64 -29.84
C ALA A 226 15.34 -19.05 -30.19
N GLN A 227 16.27 -19.99 -30.35
CA GLN A 227 15.95 -21.39 -30.61
C GLN A 227 15.76 -22.08 -29.27
N VAL A 228 14.63 -22.75 -29.13
CA VAL A 228 14.31 -23.54 -27.93
C VAL A 228 15.15 -24.81 -27.98
N GLN A 229 16.39 -24.71 -27.51
CA GLN A 229 17.19 -25.91 -27.26
C GLN A 229 16.53 -26.68 -26.12
N ALA A 230 16.00 -27.85 -26.42
CA ALA A 230 15.66 -28.83 -25.41
C ALA A 230 16.99 -29.38 -24.88
N GLU A 231 17.52 -28.77 -23.83
CA GLU A 231 18.70 -29.27 -23.12
C GLU A 231 18.38 -30.66 -22.54
N ASP A 232 19.36 -31.58 -22.57
CA ASP A 232 19.20 -33.01 -22.25
C ASP A 232 18.88 -33.28 -20.76
N PHE A 233 17.65 -32.96 -20.36
CA PHE A 233 17.15 -33.12 -19.00
C PHE A 233 16.82 -34.59 -18.72
N ASN A 234 17.84 -35.35 -18.33
CA ASN A 234 17.68 -36.73 -17.86
C ASN A 234 16.72 -36.76 -16.66
N GLY A 235 15.76 -37.69 -16.71
CA GLY A 235 14.49 -37.58 -15.98
C GLY A 235 14.59 -37.51 -14.46
N ALA A 236 14.24 -36.34 -13.92
CA ALA A 236 13.56 -36.18 -12.63
C ALA A 236 12.44 -35.16 -12.84
N GLU A 237 11.25 -35.42 -12.31
CA GLU A 237 10.05 -34.63 -12.64
C GLU A 237 10.15 -33.19 -12.11
N PRO A 238 9.83 -32.17 -12.93
CA PRO A 238 9.87 -30.78 -12.48
C PRO A 238 8.73 -30.52 -11.50
N ALA A 239 9.06 -30.14 -10.27
CA ALA A 239 8.07 -29.77 -9.26
C ALA A 239 7.11 -28.69 -9.80
N PRO A 240 5.78 -28.84 -9.62
CA PRO A 240 4.80 -28.01 -10.32
C PRO A 240 4.88 -26.54 -9.90
N SER A 241 5.14 -25.67 -10.87
CA SER A 241 5.20 -24.22 -10.65
C SER A 241 3.79 -23.63 -10.52
N LEU A 242 3.42 -23.31 -9.28
CA LEU A 242 2.11 -22.78 -8.85
C LEU A 242 1.72 -21.51 -9.64
N SER A 243 1.10 -21.71 -10.78
CA SER A 243 0.55 -20.68 -11.66
C SER A 243 -0.95 -20.68 -11.48
N ALA A 244 -1.53 -19.60 -10.97
CA ALA A 244 -2.98 -19.51 -10.74
C ALA A 244 -3.75 -19.84 -12.04
N GLY A 245 -4.44 -20.98 -12.06
CA GLY A 245 -5.17 -21.47 -13.24
C GLY A 245 -4.41 -22.42 -14.19
N ARG A 246 -3.18 -22.88 -13.89
CA ARG A 246 -2.61 -24.08 -14.54
C ARG A 246 -2.51 -25.24 -13.55
N GLY A 247 -3.14 -26.36 -13.90
CA GLY A 247 -2.79 -27.71 -13.43
C GLY A 247 -2.47 -27.87 -11.95
N PHE A 248 -3.50 -28.09 -11.13
CA PHE A 248 -3.34 -28.97 -9.97
C PHE A 248 -2.97 -30.37 -10.50
N SER A 249 -2.03 -31.07 -9.87
CA SER A 249 -1.70 -32.45 -10.24
C SER A 249 -2.84 -33.41 -9.86
N ASP A 250 -2.85 -34.61 -10.42
CA ASP A 250 -3.91 -35.61 -10.20
C ASP A 250 -3.99 -36.08 -8.72
N ASP A 251 -2.97 -35.78 -7.91
CA ASP A 251 -2.94 -36.01 -6.46
C ASP A 251 -3.90 -35.11 -5.67
N TRP A 252 -4.37 -34.00 -6.25
CA TRP A 252 -5.26 -33.04 -5.60
C TRP A 252 -6.73 -33.47 -5.69
N VAL A 253 -7.29 -33.94 -4.57
CA VAL A 253 -8.70 -34.32 -4.51
C VAL A 253 -9.59 -33.07 -4.54
N GLU A 254 -10.41 -32.95 -5.59
CA GLU A 254 -11.35 -31.84 -5.78
C GLU A 254 -12.66 -32.04 -5.00
N LEU A 255 -12.72 -31.45 -3.80
CA LEU A 255 -13.91 -31.46 -2.95
C LEU A 255 -15.07 -30.64 -3.54
N PHE A 256 -14.76 -29.47 -4.09
CA PHE A 256 -15.73 -28.54 -4.63
C PHE A 256 -15.22 -27.84 -5.89
N ASN A 257 -16.13 -27.62 -6.86
CA ASN A 257 -15.87 -26.84 -8.06
C ASN A 257 -17.18 -26.24 -8.61
N ALA A 258 -17.24 -24.91 -8.64
CA ALA A 258 -18.42 -24.13 -9.02
C ALA A 258 -18.84 -24.31 -10.48
N GLU A 259 -17.96 -24.81 -11.37
CA GLU A 259 -18.36 -25.19 -12.73
C GLU A 259 -19.40 -26.31 -12.75
N ARG A 260 -19.42 -27.15 -11.70
CA ARG A 260 -20.40 -28.22 -11.43
C ARG A 260 -21.59 -27.76 -10.57
N GLY A 261 -21.72 -26.46 -10.29
CA GLY A 261 -22.77 -25.89 -9.41
C GLY A 261 -22.40 -25.93 -7.92
N SER A 262 -23.40 -25.92 -7.04
CA SER A 262 -23.24 -25.82 -5.56
C SER A 262 -23.22 -27.18 -4.83
N ALA A 263 -23.08 -28.31 -5.54
CA ALA A 263 -23.08 -29.63 -4.93
C ALA A 263 -21.90 -29.78 -3.94
N GLY A 264 -22.14 -30.46 -2.81
CA GLY A 264 -21.15 -30.61 -1.72
C GLY A 264 -21.01 -29.39 -0.81
N VAL A 265 -21.80 -28.33 -1.02
CA VAL A 265 -21.76 -27.08 -0.25
C VAL A 265 -23.08 -26.84 0.48
N SER A 266 -23.00 -26.46 1.76
CA SER A 266 -24.16 -26.08 2.59
C SER A 266 -23.95 -24.72 3.25
N ALA A 267 -24.97 -23.87 3.23
CA ALA A 267 -24.96 -22.57 3.91
C ALA A 267 -25.43 -22.72 5.37
N GLY A 268 -24.72 -22.12 6.32
CA GLY A 268 -25.21 -21.97 7.70
C GLY A 268 -26.39 -20.99 7.80
N PRO A 269 -27.12 -20.96 8.93
CA PRO A 269 -28.35 -20.15 9.09
C PRO A 269 -28.18 -18.63 8.85
N ARG A 270 -26.95 -18.12 8.96
CA ARG A 270 -26.58 -16.71 8.73
C ARG A 270 -25.77 -16.50 7.45
N ALA A 271 -25.46 -17.54 6.69
CA ALA A 271 -24.84 -17.42 5.36
C ALA A 271 -25.88 -17.28 4.23
N THR A 272 -25.42 -17.02 3.01
CA THR A 272 -26.10 -17.32 1.74
C THR A 272 -25.09 -17.85 0.71
N VAL A 273 -25.59 -18.66 -0.23
CA VAL A 273 -24.83 -19.21 -1.36
C VAL A 273 -25.66 -19.01 -2.62
N GLU A 274 -25.10 -18.34 -3.62
CA GLU A 274 -25.74 -18.08 -4.92
C GLU A 274 -24.83 -18.53 -6.06
N ASN A 275 -25.33 -19.33 -7.01
CA ASN A 275 -24.57 -19.66 -8.22
C ASN A 275 -24.51 -18.43 -9.14
N ILE A 276 -23.31 -18.02 -9.56
CA ILE A 276 -23.10 -16.86 -10.44
C ILE A 276 -22.15 -17.20 -11.60
N ALA A 277 -22.23 -16.42 -12.68
CA ALA A 277 -21.21 -16.37 -13.72
C ALA A 277 -20.33 -15.13 -13.50
N THR A 278 -19.02 -15.27 -13.68
CA THR A 278 -18.03 -14.18 -13.60
C THR A 278 -17.18 -14.17 -14.88
N PRO A 279 -16.47 -13.08 -15.21
CA PRO A 279 -15.55 -13.05 -16.35
C PRO A 279 -14.45 -14.13 -16.32
N ALA A 280 -14.18 -14.72 -15.15
CA ALA A 280 -13.16 -15.75 -14.97
C ALA A 280 -13.72 -17.19 -14.99
N GLY A 281 -15.04 -17.39 -15.01
CA GLY A 281 -15.72 -18.69 -14.91
C GLY A 281 -16.96 -18.66 -14.00
N LYS A 282 -17.64 -19.79 -13.80
CA LYS A 282 -18.72 -19.91 -12.80
C LYS A 282 -18.14 -19.84 -11.38
N ALA A 283 -18.87 -19.24 -10.45
CA ALA A 283 -18.54 -19.19 -9.03
C ALA A 283 -19.78 -19.46 -8.20
N ILE A 284 -19.59 -19.74 -6.90
CA ILE A 284 -20.63 -19.47 -5.91
C ILE A 284 -20.28 -18.21 -5.12
N LYS A 285 -21.23 -17.27 -5.06
CA LYS A 285 -21.14 -16.07 -4.23
C LYS A 285 -21.52 -16.45 -2.81
N VAL A 286 -20.54 -16.46 -1.91
CA VAL A 286 -20.70 -16.69 -0.47
C VAL A 286 -20.90 -15.34 0.20
N THR A 287 -21.99 -15.19 0.97
CA THR A 287 -22.22 -14.00 1.80
C THR A 287 -22.47 -14.41 3.24
N SER A 288 -21.51 -14.18 4.13
CA SER A 288 -21.68 -14.36 5.57
C SER A 288 -22.39 -13.16 6.20
N ARG A 289 -23.19 -13.39 7.25
CA ARG A 289 -23.93 -12.36 8.03
C ARG A 289 -23.83 -12.60 9.54
N SER A 290 -22.69 -13.13 9.97
CA SER A 290 -22.22 -13.29 11.35
C SER A 290 -20.77 -13.79 11.33
N VAL A 291 -19.93 -13.38 12.28
CA VAL A 291 -18.56 -13.93 12.52
C VAL A 291 -18.55 -15.41 13.00
N SER A 292 -19.71 -15.89 13.46
CA SER A 292 -19.92 -17.24 14.02
C SER A 292 -19.83 -18.35 12.97
N GLN A 293 -19.90 -19.60 13.42
CA GLN A 293 -20.03 -20.76 12.52
C GLN A 293 -21.38 -20.77 11.80
N ASP A 294 -22.44 -20.17 12.36
CA ASP A 294 -23.74 -20.01 11.69
C ASP A 294 -23.64 -19.12 10.44
N GLY A 295 -22.70 -18.18 10.44
CA GLY A 295 -22.39 -17.32 9.30
C GLY A 295 -21.51 -17.99 8.25
N ALA A 296 -20.97 -19.17 8.50
CA ALA A 296 -20.09 -19.87 7.57
C ALA A 296 -20.87 -20.69 6.53
N VAL A 297 -20.19 -21.00 5.43
CA VAL A 297 -20.56 -22.00 4.44
C VAL A 297 -19.65 -23.21 4.62
N SER A 298 -20.22 -24.40 4.71
CA SER A 298 -19.45 -25.65 4.86
C SER A 298 -19.32 -26.41 3.54
N VAL A 299 -18.10 -26.77 3.18
CA VAL A 299 -17.79 -27.76 2.14
C VAL A 299 -17.50 -29.10 2.81
N GLU A 300 -18.08 -30.19 2.31
CA GLU A 300 -17.89 -31.53 2.87
C GLU A 300 -16.57 -32.18 2.41
N VAL A 301 -15.95 -32.96 3.30
CA VAL A 301 -14.72 -33.73 3.04
C VAL A 301 -15.02 -35.23 3.16
N PRO A 302 -14.99 -35.99 2.05
CA PRO A 302 -15.31 -37.43 2.06
C PRO A 302 -14.42 -38.24 2.99
N VAL A 303 -14.97 -39.34 3.52
CA VAL A 303 -14.30 -40.23 4.49
C VAL A 303 -13.00 -40.82 3.93
N GLU A 304 -12.92 -40.97 2.62
CA GLU A 304 -11.76 -41.45 1.87
C GLU A 304 -10.58 -40.47 2.01
N VAL A 305 -10.81 -39.19 1.70
CA VAL A 305 -9.82 -38.11 1.89
C VAL A 305 -9.41 -38.00 3.36
N MET A 306 -10.38 -38.13 4.27
CA MET A 306 -10.16 -38.10 5.72
C MET A 306 -9.28 -39.27 6.23
N ARG A 307 -9.25 -40.40 5.52
CA ARG A 307 -8.31 -41.51 5.76
C ARG A 307 -6.93 -41.19 5.19
N ASP A 308 -6.87 -40.63 3.99
CA ASP A 308 -5.60 -40.31 3.34
C ASP A 308 -4.82 -39.19 4.04
N MET A 309 -5.50 -38.28 4.74
CA MET A 309 -4.88 -37.27 5.62
C MET A 309 -4.40 -37.80 6.98
N ALA A 310 -4.82 -38.99 7.41
CA ALA A 310 -4.63 -39.45 8.78
C ALA A 310 -3.16 -39.74 9.13
N GLY A 311 -2.64 -39.08 10.17
CA GLY A 311 -1.24 -39.21 10.60
C GLY A 311 -0.22 -38.47 9.72
N LYS A 312 -0.63 -37.51 8.88
CA LYS A 312 0.22 -36.81 7.91
C LYS A 312 -0.02 -35.29 7.94
N SER A 313 0.74 -34.51 7.16
CA SER A 313 0.33 -33.15 6.78
C SER A 313 -0.50 -33.17 5.51
N SER A 314 -1.30 -32.13 5.31
CA SER A 314 -2.15 -31.97 4.13
C SER A 314 -2.28 -30.49 3.77
N THR A 315 -2.28 -30.20 2.47
CA THR A 315 -2.39 -28.84 1.95
C THR A 315 -3.78 -28.64 1.39
N ILE A 316 -4.54 -27.68 1.90
CA ILE A 316 -5.86 -27.31 1.38
C ILE A 316 -5.71 -26.06 0.52
N SER A 317 -6.25 -26.11 -0.70
CA SER A 317 -6.30 -24.99 -1.63
C SER A 317 -7.75 -24.51 -1.82
N ILE A 318 -7.96 -23.21 -1.68
CA ILE A 318 -9.28 -22.57 -1.69
C ILE A 318 -9.23 -21.39 -2.67
N THR A 319 -9.77 -21.60 -3.87
CA THR A 319 -9.72 -20.65 -4.98
C THR A 319 -10.78 -19.57 -4.81
N LEU A 320 -10.37 -18.34 -4.45
CA LEU A 320 -11.23 -17.24 -4.05
C LEU A 320 -10.98 -15.96 -4.86
N GLN A 321 -11.98 -15.08 -4.86
CA GLN A 321 -11.92 -13.68 -5.29
C GLN A 321 -12.93 -12.89 -4.45
N SER A 322 -12.66 -11.62 -4.16
CA SER A 322 -13.67 -10.70 -3.60
C SER A 322 -14.76 -10.43 -4.64
N SER A 323 -16.02 -10.34 -4.23
CA SER A 323 -17.11 -9.97 -5.15
C SER A 323 -17.16 -8.45 -5.44
N SER A 324 -16.09 -7.71 -5.14
CA SER A 324 -15.93 -6.28 -5.38
C SER A 324 -14.46 -5.89 -5.54
N ASP A 325 -14.18 -4.68 -6.04
CA ASP A 325 -12.81 -4.15 -6.18
C ASP A 325 -12.08 -3.93 -4.85
N ARG A 326 -12.81 -4.04 -3.72
CA ARG A 326 -12.26 -3.95 -2.36
C ARG A 326 -11.88 -5.34 -1.85
N GLN A 327 -10.78 -5.41 -1.10
CA GLN A 327 -10.38 -6.62 -0.39
C GLN A 327 -11.41 -7.01 0.68
N THR A 328 -11.56 -8.32 0.90
CA THR A 328 -12.48 -8.90 1.89
C THR A 328 -11.73 -9.92 2.76
N GLN A 329 -11.86 -9.82 4.09
CA GLN A 329 -11.27 -10.82 5.00
C GLN A 329 -12.16 -12.07 5.07
N VAL A 330 -11.56 -13.23 4.84
CA VAL A 330 -12.21 -14.53 4.91
C VAL A 330 -11.52 -15.34 6.01
N SER A 331 -12.27 -16.03 6.88
CA SER A 331 -11.70 -17.06 7.75
C SER A 331 -12.05 -18.45 7.26
N VAL A 332 -11.08 -19.34 7.31
CA VAL A 332 -11.22 -20.76 7.03
C VAL A 332 -10.96 -21.52 8.32
N ALA A 333 -11.82 -22.48 8.65
CA ALA A 333 -11.62 -23.43 9.74
C ALA A 333 -12.08 -24.82 9.33
N CYS A 334 -11.57 -25.86 9.98
CA CYS A 334 -11.93 -27.24 9.68
C CYS A 334 -12.54 -27.92 10.91
N ASP A 335 -13.54 -28.77 10.70
CA ASP A 335 -13.99 -29.77 11.67
C ASP A 335 -13.79 -31.13 11.02
N PHE A 336 -12.72 -31.81 11.40
CA PHE A 336 -12.39 -33.15 10.93
C PHE A 336 -12.65 -34.21 12.01
N ALA A 337 -13.62 -33.95 12.92
CA ALA A 337 -14.08 -34.86 13.96
C ALA A 337 -12.93 -35.44 14.81
N THR A 338 -12.70 -36.76 14.79
CA THR A 338 -11.64 -37.39 15.59
C THR A 338 -10.23 -37.05 15.09
N LEU A 339 -10.06 -36.58 13.85
CA LEU A 339 -8.76 -36.21 13.28
C LEU A 339 -8.25 -34.88 13.85
N GLY A 340 -9.15 -33.94 14.15
CA GLY A 340 -8.84 -32.62 14.73
C GLY A 340 -9.49 -31.46 13.96
N ASP A 341 -8.91 -30.27 14.11
CA ASP A 341 -9.21 -29.07 13.32
C ASP A 341 -7.95 -28.57 12.59
N CYS A 342 -8.11 -27.57 11.72
CA CYS A 342 -6.98 -26.87 11.07
C CYS A 342 -6.76 -25.47 11.66
N SER A 343 -7.20 -25.24 12.92
CA SER A 343 -7.38 -23.93 13.52
C SER A 343 -8.24 -22.97 12.67
N ARG A 344 -8.28 -21.68 13.00
CA ARG A 344 -8.95 -20.66 12.16
C ARG A 344 -7.92 -19.78 11.45
N HIS A 345 -7.60 -20.15 10.21
CA HIS A 345 -6.81 -19.32 9.31
C HIS A 345 -7.62 -18.08 8.87
N ARG A 346 -6.91 -16.99 8.54
CA ARG A 346 -7.48 -15.79 7.93
C ARG A 346 -6.75 -15.47 6.63
N PHE A 347 -7.53 -15.13 5.60
CA PHE A 347 -7.07 -14.78 4.26
C PHE A 347 -7.70 -13.47 3.81
N THR A 348 -7.08 -12.83 2.83
CA THR A 348 -7.57 -11.57 2.24
C THR A 348 -7.89 -11.82 0.76
N ALA A 349 -9.16 -12.03 0.44
CA ALA A 349 -9.60 -12.16 -0.94
C ALA A 349 -9.46 -10.79 -1.64
N THR A 350 -8.80 -10.75 -2.81
CA THR A 350 -8.57 -9.54 -3.61
C THR A 350 -9.54 -9.46 -4.78
N ALA A 351 -9.50 -8.39 -5.58
CA ALA A 351 -10.29 -8.30 -6.82
C ALA A 351 -9.84 -9.31 -7.90
N GLU A 352 -8.67 -9.94 -7.74
CA GLU A 352 -8.13 -10.98 -8.62
C GLU A 352 -8.46 -12.37 -8.05
N ARG A 353 -8.65 -13.37 -8.93
CA ARG A 353 -8.78 -14.76 -8.49
C ARG A 353 -7.41 -15.28 -8.06
N ALA A 354 -7.31 -15.79 -6.84
CA ALA A 354 -6.11 -16.44 -6.32
C ALA A 354 -6.43 -17.70 -5.50
N ASP A 355 -5.49 -18.63 -5.46
CA ASP A 355 -5.56 -19.85 -4.66
C ASP A 355 -5.00 -19.58 -3.26
N MET A 356 -5.86 -19.63 -2.23
CA MET A 356 -5.44 -19.52 -0.83
C MET A 356 -5.02 -20.90 -0.33
N LEU A 357 -3.74 -21.04 0.06
CA LEU A 357 -3.19 -22.29 0.60
C LEU A 357 -3.15 -22.26 2.14
N LEU A 358 -3.50 -23.38 2.77
CA LEU A 358 -3.21 -23.66 4.18
C LEU A 358 -2.61 -25.06 4.34
N ASN A 359 -1.66 -25.20 5.26
CA ASN A 359 -1.08 -26.49 5.61
C ASN A 359 -1.59 -26.87 6.99
N ALA A 360 -2.13 -28.09 7.13
CA ALA A 360 -2.59 -28.64 8.39
C ALA A 360 -1.92 -29.98 8.66
N THR A 361 -1.49 -30.23 9.90
CA THR A 361 -0.80 -31.47 10.29
C THR A 361 -1.64 -32.21 11.30
N PHE A 362 -1.97 -33.46 10.99
CA PHE A 362 -2.87 -34.28 11.81
C PHE A 362 -2.10 -35.40 12.49
N GLU A 363 -1.67 -35.18 13.73
CA GLU A 363 -0.93 -36.16 14.55
C GLU A 363 -1.69 -37.48 14.77
N ARG A 364 -3.01 -37.48 14.57
CA ARG A 364 -3.89 -38.63 14.79
C ARG A 364 -3.99 -39.51 13.56
N SER A 365 -3.47 -40.73 13.66
CA SER A 365 -3.57 -41.76 12.61
C SER A 365 -4.94 -42.49 12.58
N LEU A 366 -5.80 -42.29 13.58
CA LEU A 366 -7.15 -42.86 13.58
C LEU A 366 -8.11 -42.02 12.72
N ALA A 367 -8.20 -42.39 11.45
CA ALA A 367 -9.11 -41.80 10.49
C ALA A 367 -10.59 -41.84 10.97
N PRO A 368 -11.35 -40.73 10.86
CA PRO A 368 -12.77 -40.71 11.16
C PRO A 368 -13.58 -41.65 10.25
N ASN A 369 -14.72 -42.10 10.77
CA ASN A 369 -15.73 -42.89 10.06
C ASN A 369 -16.96 -42.05 9.64
N ALA A 370 -16.84 -40.72 9.66
CA ALA A 370 -17.83 -39.74 9.21
C ALA A 370 -17.12 -38.63 8.41
N PRO A 371 -17.79 -37.97 7.45
CA PRO A 371 -17.17 -36.92 6.63
C PRO A 371 -16.82 -35.68 7.46
N GLY A 372 -15.70 -35.06 7.13
CA GLY A 372 -15.27 -33.78 7.71
C GLY A 372 -15.90 -32.58 7.02
N LYS A 373 -15.65 -31.37 7.55
CA LYS A 373 -16.15 -30.11 6.97
C LYS A 373 -15.11 -29.00 6.99
N ILE A 374 -15.02 -28.25 5.90
CA ILE A 374 -14.28 -26.98 5.82
C ILE A 374 -15.29 -25.84 5.87
N PHE A 375 -15.19 -24.97 6.87
CA PHE A 375 -16.04 -23.80 7.06
C PHE A 375 -15.35 -22.54 6.54
N ILE A 376 -16.02 -21.83 5.62
CA ILE A 376 -15.56 -20.59 5.00
C ILE A 376 -16.52 -19.48 5.42
N ASN A 377 -16.01 -18.38 5.99
CA ASN A 377 -16.81 -17.24 6.44
C ASN A 377 -16.19 -15.92 5.95
N SER A 378 -16.98 -15.05 5.30
CA SER A 378 -16.54 -13.79 4.67
C SER A 378 -16.84 -12.51 5.47
N ASP A 379 -17.40 -12.64 6.68
CA ASP A 379 -17.92 -11.54 7.51
C ASP A 379 -17.07 -11.34 8.77
N ILE A 380 -15.75 -11.48 8.62
CA ILE A 380 -14.78 -11.41 9.73
C ILE A 380 -14.59 -9.98 10.23
N ASP A 381 -14.95 -8.99 9.41
CA ASP A 381 -14.95 -7.56 9.68
C ASP A 381 -16.34 -7.00 10.03
N GLY A 382 -17.39 -7.84 10.07
CA GLY A 382 -18.77 -7.43 10.35
C GLY A 382 -19.46 -6.66 9.22
N ASN A 383 -18.84 -6.51 8.04
CA ASN A 383 -19.39 -5.75 6.91
C ASN A 383 -20.21 -6.60 5.92
N SER A 384 -20.42 -7.89 6.21
CA SER A 384 -21.17 -8.88 5.39
C SER A 384 -20.76 -8.88 3.91
N ARG A 385 -19.46 -8.74 3.65
CA ARG A 385 -18.89 -8.64 2.29
C ARG A 385 -18.95 -10.00 1.58
N PRO A 386 -19.47 -10.06 0.35
CA PRO A 386 -19.48 -11.31 -0.41
C PRO A 386 -18.12 -11.64 -1.05
N VAL A 387 -17.85 -12.93 -1.20
CA VAL A 387 -16.71 -13.48 -1.95
C VAL A 387 -17.15 -14.54 -2.95
N ASN A 388 -16.47 -14.62 -4.09
CA ASN A 388 -16.66 -15.62 -5.14
C ASN A 388 -15.76 -16.82 -4.82
N LEU A 389 -16.33 -17.97 -4.46
CA LEU A 389 -15.62 -19.24 -4.31
C LEU A 389 -15.71 -20.03 -5.63
N TYR A 390 -14.57 -20.50 -6.13
CA TYR A 390 -14.46 -21.23 -7.39
C TYR A 390 -14.22 -22.72 -7.19
N SER A 391 -13.27 -23.08 -6.33
CA SER A 391 -12.95 -24.48 -6.02
C SER A 391 -12.35 -24.64 -4.63
N VAL A 392 -12.49 -25.84 -4.07
CA VAL A 392 -11.76 -26.31 -2.88
C VAL A 392 -11.14 -27.66 -3.21
N ARG A 393 -9.84 -27.80 -2.96
CA ARG A 393 -9.07 -29.03 -3.18
C ARG A 393 -8.22 -29.35 -1.95
N ILE A 394 -7.94 -30.63 -1.71
CA ILE A 394 -6.97 -31.10 -0.71
C ILE A 394 -5.90 -31.92 -1.41
N LEU A 395 -4.64 -31.71 -1.03
CA LEU A 395 -3.52 -32.61 -1.28
C LEU A 395 -3.20 -33.37 0.02
N PRO A 396 -3.59 -34.64 0.18
CA PRO A 396 -3.31 -35.43 1.37
C PRO A 396 -1.86 -35.95 1.37
N GLY A 397 -1.18 -35.90 2.50
CA GLY A 397 0.01 -36.70 2.74
C GLY A 397 1.36 -36.11 2.32
N GLN A 398 1.62 -34.87 2.71
CA GLN A 398 2.96 -34.26 2.72
C GLN A 398 3.55 -34.17 4.14
#